data_AF-A0A645CQQ4-F1
#
_entry.id   AF-A0A645CQQ4-F1
#
_cell.length_a   1.000
_cell.length_b   1.000
_cell.length_c   1.000
_cell.angle_alpha   90.00
_cell.angle_beta   90.00
_cell.angle_gamma   90.00
#
_symmetry.space_group_name_H-M   'P 1'
#
loop_
_entity.id
_entity.type
_entity.pdbx_description
1 polymer ?
#
loop_
_entity_poly.entity_id
_entity_poly.type
_entity_poly.pdbx_seq_one_letter_code
_entity_poly.pdbx_strand_id
1 'polypeptide(L)'
;MITTAASELGTTPAALRSELKAVHKRYRNTEHPFALLETDAAQSKLAGLPRGEQRQALAAAFDAFNQVRDERLQLYRDVVPALSRWRAAGVPIVGYSAATSVNIAPRIRLLGLAGSFDRIYASPYAGPPYPGRSTRGRTADVPIVEMTRPKPDPDAVPRITSDMGIPPEATLFVGDSIASDIAPAIEGGAKAALIRRQADSTTEWLPGLLEVSHRSAETRADSASLSDKDLVQVPTVTTLSDLWRHFTFGASGT
;
A
#
# COMPACT_ATOMS: atom_id res chain seq x y z
N MET A 1 14.56 6.87 12.44
CA MET A 1 14.49 7.93 11.42
C MET A 1 14.35 9.34 12.01
N ILE A 2 13.20 9.75 12.55
CA ILE A 2 12.92 11.15 12.92
C ILE A 2 13.96 11.73 13.89
N THR A 3 14.26 11.02 15.00
CA THR A 3 15.25 11.49 15.98
C THR A 3 16.63 11.66 15.36
N THR A 4 17.08 10.68 14.57
CA THR A 4 18.36 10.71 13.85
C THR A 4 18.42 11.90 12.88
N ALA A 5 17.42 12.04 12.02
CA ALA A 5 17.33 13.11 11.05
C ALA A 5 17.26 14.50 11.69
N ALA A 6 16.51 14.65 12.79
CA ALA A 6 16.38 15.92 13.49
C ALA A 6 17.75 16.40 14.00
N SER A 7 18.56 15.49 14.57
CA SER A 7 19.92 15.80 15.00
C SER A 7 20.83 16.19 13.81
N GLU A 8 20.76 15.45 12.70
CA GLU A 8 21.57 15.73 11.50
C GLU A 8 21.19 17.05 10.82
N LEU A 9 19.89 17.41 10.84
CA LEU A 9 19.36 18.63 10.23
C LEU A 9 19.43 19.85 11.15
N GLY A 10 19.77 19.68 12.43
CA GLY A 10 19.78 20.78 13.41
C GLY A 10 18.38 21.30 13.74
N THR A 11 17.38 20.42 13.75
CA THR A 11 15.98 20.73 14.10
C THR A 11 15.50 19.85 15.25
N THR A 12 14.26 20.03 15.70
CA THR A 12 13.64 19.18 16.73
C THR A 12 12.82 18.05 16.11
N PRO A 13 12.68 16.89 16.80
CA PRO A 13 11.79 15.82 16.34
C PRO A 13 10.32 16.24 16.17
N ALA A 14 9.85 17.23 16.94
CA ALA A 14 8.49 17.75 16.83
C ALA A 14 8.31 18.60 15.56
N ALA A 15 9.25 19.52 15.29
CA ALA A 15 9.25 20.31 14.06
C ALA A 15 9.33 19.42 12.82
N LEU A 16 10.24 18.43 12.82
CA LEU A 16 10.41 17.53 11.68
C LEU A 16 9.16 16.67 11.39
N ARG A 17 8.41 16.26 12.42
CA ARG A 17 7.10 15.58 12.23
C ARG A 17 6.10 16.49 11.52
N SER A 18 6.03 17.76 11.90
CA SER A 18 5.16 18.74 11.28
C SER A 18 5.52 18.94 9.79
N GLU A 19 6.80 19.05 9.48
CA GLU A 19 7.28 19.17 8.10
C GLU A 19 6.98 17.90 7.28
N LEU A 20 7.21 16.70 7.83
CA LEU A 20 6.83 15.44 7.20
C LEU A 20 5.32 15.38 6.94
N LYS A 21 4.50 15.84 7.90
CA LYS A 21 3.05 15.93 7.72
C LYS A 21 2.68 16.86 6.56
N ALA A 22 3.38 17.98 6.40
CA ALA A 22 3.16 18.90 5.28
C ALA A 22 3.50 18.23 3.93
N VAL A 23 4.62 17.51 3.84
CA VAL A 23 4.98 16.71 2.66
C VAL A 23 3.92 15.66 2.36
N HIS A 24 3.49 14.89 3.35
CA HIS A 24 2.46 13.86 3.15
C HIS A 24 1.11 14.44 2.73
N LYS A 25 0.71 15.60 3.27
CA LYS A 25 -0.49 16.33 2.83
C LYS A 25 -0.38 16.77 1.37
N ARG A 26 0.77 17.31 0.95
CA ARG A 26 1.03 17.72 -0.44
C ARG A 26 0.80 16.58 -1.43
N TYR A 27 1.28 15.38 -1.10
CA TYR A 27 1.15 14.20 -1.97
C TYR A 27 -0.11 13.35 -1.68
N ARG A 28 -0.88 13.70 -0.65
CA ARG A 28 -2.03 12.90 -0.16
C ARG A 28 -1.65 11.44 0.07
N ASN A 29 -0.46 11.22 0.64
CA ASN A 29 0.12 9.90 0.88
C ASN A 29 1.06 9.95 2.10
N THR A 30 0.90 9.03 3.05
CA THR A 30 1.72 8.92 4.27
C THR A 30 3.00 8.10 4.08
N GLU A 31 3.16 7.44 2.93
CA GLU A 31 4.36 6.67 2.56
C GLU A 31 5.07 7.29 1.34
N HIS A 32 5.08 8.63 1.25
CA HIS A 32 5.75 9.31 0.14
C HIS A 32 7.27 8.97 0.14
N PRO A 33 7.79 8.36 -0.95
CA PRO A 33 9.18 7.96 -1.04
C PRO A 33 10.14 9.13 -0.78
N PHE A 34 11.07 8.95 0.15
CA PHE A 34 12.06 9.96 0.53
C PHE A 34 11.45 11.30 0.97
N ALA A 35 10.27 11.28 1.61
CA ALA A 35 9.63 12.48 2.14
C ALA A 35 10.55 13.34 3.02
N LEU A 36 11.49 12.72 3.74
CA LEU A 36 12.49 13.41 4.54
C LEU A 36 13.34 14.39 3.73
N LEU A 37 13.63 14.10 2.46
CA LEU A 37 14.41 15.02 1.61
C LEU A 37 13.63 16.28 1.24
N GLU A 38 12.30 16.28 1.39
CA GLU A 38 11.42 17.36 0.97
C GLU A 38 10.93 18.21 2.15
N THR A 39 11.42 17.94 3.37
CA THR A 39 11.11 18.76 4.54
C THR A 39 11.87 20.09 4.48
N ASP A 40 11.32 21.13 5.11
CA ASP A 40 11.93 22.47 5.11
C ASP A 40 13.34 22.45 5.73
N ALA A 41 13.55 21.66 6.78
CA ALA A 41 14.88 21.48 7.39
C ALA A 41 15.88 20.83 6.42
N ALA A 42 15.46 19.83 5.65
CA ALA A 42 16.30 19.19 4.65
C ALA A 42 16.59 20.14 3.48
N GLN A 43 15.58 20.87 2.98
CA GLN A 43 15.76 21.84 1.90
C GLN A 43 16.68 22.99 2.34
N SER A 44 16.51 23.52 3.55
CA SER A 44 17.35 24.62 4.06
C SER A 44 18.83 24.23 4.15
N LYS A 45 19.14 22.98 4.48
CA LYS A 45 20.51 22.51 4.69
C LYS A 45 21.15 21.88 3.46
N LEU A 46 20.35 21.23 2.60
CA LEU A 46 20.85 20.32 1.56
C LEU A 46 20.40 20.68 0.14
N ALA A 47 19.57 21.72 -0.08
CA ALA A 47 19.02 22.04 -1.42
C ALA A 47 20.09 22.27 -2.50
N GLY A 48 21.29 22.73 -2.14
CA GLY A 48 22.40 22.92 -3.07
C GLY A 48 23.07 21.62 -3.56
N LEU A 49 22.77 20.48 -2.93
CA LEU A 49 23.36 19.19 -3.28
C LEU A 49 22.47 18.43 -4.28
N PRO A 50 23.07 17.64 -5.19
CA PRO A 50 22.32 16.65 -5.97
C PRO A 50 21.50 15.72 -5.06
N ARG A 51 20.30 15.33 -5.49
CA ARG A 51 19.37 14.53 -4.65
C ARG A 51 19.97 13.22 -4.13
N GLY A 52 20.90 12.61 -4.89
CA GLY A 52 21.66 11.44 -4.44
C GLY A 52 22.61 11.73 -3.27
N GLU A 53 23.26 12.90 -3.26
CA GLU A 53 24.10 13.38 -2.16
C GLU A 53 23.26 13.82 -0.96
N GLN A 54 22.08 14.43 -1.19
CA GLN A 54 21.12 14.70 -0.11
C GLN A 54 20.72 13.40 0.62
N ARG A 55 20.47 12.33 -0.14
CA ARG A 55 20.20 11.00 0.43
C ARG A 55 21.38 10.47 1.22
N GLN A 56 22.60 10.63 0.72
CA GLN A 56 23.81 10.18 1.40
C GLN A 56 24.05 10.96 2.70
N ALA A 57 23.79 12.26 2.71
CA ALA A 57 23.90 13.11 3.90
C ALA A 57 22.93 12.69 5.02
N LEU A 58 21.80 12.06 4.67
CA LEU A 58 20.78 11.56 5.59
C LEU A 58 20.76 10.02 5.65
N ALA A 59 21.87 9.36 5.29
CA ALA A 59 21.94 7.90 5.20
C ALA A 59 21.57 7.22 6.52
N ALA A 60 22.10 7.69 7.66
CA ALA A 60 21.81 7.07 8.95
C ALA A 60 20.33 7.19 9.35
N ALA A 61 19.66 8.29 8.97
CA ALA A 61 18.22 8.42 9.16
C ALA A 61 17.42 7.41 8.33
N PHE A 62 17.80 7.19 7.07
CA PHE A 62 17.17 6.19 6.20
C PHE A 62 17.48 4.76 6.66
N ASP A 63 18.69 4.48 7.13
CA ASP A 63 19.07 3.18 7.67
C ASP A 63 18.26 2.86 8.93
N ALA A 64 18.09 3.85 9.82
CA ALA A 64 17.22 3.73 10.98
C ALA A 64 15.73 3.54 10.63
N PHE A 65 15.28 3.96 9.44
CA PHE A 65 13.94 3.63 8.93
C PHE A 65 13.89 2.19 8.40
N ASN A 66 14.88 1.84 7.58
CA ASN A 66 14.95 0.53 6.92
C ASN A 66 15.07 -0.59 7.94
N GLN A 67 15.89 -0.43 8.99
CA GLN A 67 16.02 -1.44 10.05
C GLN A 67 14.65 -1.78 10.69
N VAL A 68 13.91 -0.76 11.12
CA VAL A 68 12.58 -0.96 11.72
C VAL A 68 11.60 -1.56 10.71
N ARG A 69 11.66 -1.12 9.45
CA ARG A 69 10.84 -1.70 8.37
C ARG A 69 11.13 -3.18 8.21
N ASP A 70 12.39 -3.58 8.13
CA ASP A 70 12.78 -4.97 7.86
C ASP A 70 12.42 -5.88 9.05
N GLU A 71 12.46 -5.36 10.28
CA GLU A 71 12.00 -6.07 11.49
C GLU A 71 10.47 -6.20 11.55
N ARG A 72 9.72 -5.15 11.21
CA ARG A 72 8.27 -5.05 11.48
C ARG A 72 7.37 -5.38 10.30
N LEU A 73 7.85 -5.23 9.07
CA LEU A 73 7.06 -5.48 7.85
C LEU A 73 7.08 -6.97 7.53
N GLN A 74 6.09 -7.69 8.06
CA GLN A 74 5.96 -9.14 7.93
C GLN A 74 4.65 -9.52 7.25
N LEU A 75 4.63 -10.70 6.61
CA LEU A 75 3.40 -11.29 6.11
C LEU A 75 2.56 -11.84 7.26
N TYR A 76 1.23 -11.76 7.12
CA TYR A 76 0.35 -12.60 7.94
C TYR A 76 0.59 -14.08 7.60
N ARG A 77 0.56 -14.93 8.64
CA ARG A 77 0.91 -16.36 8.56
C ARG A 77 0.19 -17.15 7.46
N ASP A 78 -1.02 -16.73 7.09
CA ASP A 78 -1.89 -17.41 6.14
C ASP A 78 -1.71 -16.95 4.69
N VAL A 79 -0.93 -15.89 4.44
CA VAL A 79 -0.77 -15.32 3.09
C VAL A 79 -0.11 -16.28 2.12
N VAL A 80 1.07 -16.80 2.46
CA VAL A 80 1.81 -17.72 1.56
C VAL A 80 1.01 -19.01 1.28
N PRO A 81 0.42 -19.69 2.29
CA PRO A 81 -0.45 -20.84 2.04
C PRO A 81 -1.65 -20.53 1.13
N ALA A 82 -2.32 -19.39 1.33
CA ALA A 82 -3.49 -19.01 0.53
C ALA A 82 -3.12 -18.73 -0.94
N LEU A 83 -2.08 -17.92 -1.17
CA LEU A 83 -1.59 -17.61 -2.51
C LEU A 83 -1.16 -18.88 -3.26
N SER A 84 -0.45 -19.78 -2.59
CA SER A 84 -0.02 -21.06 -3.17
C SER A 84 -1.22 -21.92 -3.57
N ARG A 85 -2.26 -21.99 -2.72
CA ARG A 85 -3.47 -22.76 -3.00
C ARG A 85 -4.27 -22.19 -4.17
N TRP A 86 -4.43 -20.88 -4.27
CA TRP A 86 -5.11 -20.25 -5.42
C TRP A 86 -4.36 -20.48 -6.72
N ARG A 87 -3.03 -20.35 -6.70
CA ARG A 87 -2.22 -20.66 -7.88
C ARG A 87 -2.32 -22.13 -8.28
N ALA A 88 -2.31 -23.07 -7.33
CA ALA A 88 -2.51 -24.49 -7.63
C ALA A 88 -3.90 -24.78 -8.22
N ALA A 89 -4.90 -23.96 -7.90
CA ALA A 89 -6.24 -24.02 -8.48
C ALA A 89 -6.38 -23.28 -9.83
N GLY A 90 -5.28 -22.73 -10.37
CA GLY A 90 -5.28 -22.00 -11.64
C GLY A 90 -5.96 -20.63 -11.58
N VAL A 91 -6.05 -20.02 -10.40
CA VAL A 91 -6.69 -18.72 -10.19
C VAL A 91 -5.65 -17.61 -10.40
N PRO A 92 -5.88 -16.66 -11.31
CA PRO A 92 -5.04 -15.48 -11.42
C PRO A 92 -5.13 -14.60 -10.17
N ILE A 93 -4.00 -14.09 -9.71
CA ILE A 93 -3.89 -13.30 -8.48
C ILE A 93 -3.33 -11.93 -8.83
N VAL A 94 -4.10 -10.90 -8.52
CA VAL A 94 -3.69 -9.51 -8.71
C VAL A 94 -3.61 -8.76 -7.38
N GLY A 95 -2.63 -7.87 -7.25
CA GLY A 95 -2.58 -6.92 -6.14
C GLY A 95 -3.28 -5.61 -6.53
N TYR A 96 -4.09 -5.04 -5.64
CA TYR A 96 -4.62 -3.68 -5.79
C TYR A 96 -4.28 -2.89 -4.52
N SER A 97 -3.38 -1.91 -4.63
CA SER A 97 -2.76 -1.25 -3.48
C SER A 97 -2.92 0.27 -3.51
N ALA A 98 -3.13 0.86 -2.33
CA ALA A 98 -3.03 2.31 -2.15
C ALA A 98 -1.57 2.82 -2.14
N ALA A 99 -0.58 1.92 -2.03
CA ALA A 99 0.83 2.30 -2.13
C ALA A 99 1.18 2.78 -3.54
N THR A 100 2.12 3.72 -3.63
CA THR A 100 2.61 4.21 -4.93
C THR A 100 3.40 3.14 -5.66
N SER A 101 3.34 3.15 -6.99
CA SER A 101 4.04 2.20 -7.87
C SER A 101 5.51 1.95 -7.50
N VAL A 102 6.24 3.01 -7.16
CA VAL A 102 7.67 2.95 -6.82
C VAL A 102 7.96 2.22 -5.51
N ASN A 103 6.97 2.09 -4.62
CA ASN A 103 7.10 1.34 -3.35
C ASN A 103 6.76 -0.15 -3.49
N ILE A 104 6.10 -0.56 -4.58
CA ILE A 104 5.62 -1.94 -4.75
C ILE A 104 6.77 -2.93 -4.90
N ALA A 105 7.66 -2.73 -5.88
CA ALA A 105 8.69 -3.73 -6.19
C ALA A 105 9.64 -4.01 -5.01
N PRO A 106 10.15 -2.99 -4.28
CA PRO A 106 10.95 -3.24 -3.07
C PRO A 106 10.18 -4.03 -2.00
N ARG A 107 8.89 -3.74 -1.79
CA ARG A 107 8.05 -4.41 -0.79
C ARG A 107 7.78 -5.86 -1.16
N ILE A 108 7.52 -6.16 -2.44
CA ILE A 108 7.34 -7.54 -2.93
C ILE A 108 8.60 -8.37 -2.71
N ARG A 109 9.79 -7.83 -2.99
CA ARG A 109 11.06 -8.52 -2.72
C ARG A 109 11.31 -8.74 -1.25
N LEU A 110 11.14 -7.70 -0.43
CA LEU A 110 11.33 -7.78 1.02
C LEU A 110 10.45 -8.86 1.65
N LEU A 111 9.20 -8.97 1.19
CA LEU A 111 8.24 -9.94 1.71
C LEU A 111 8.33 -11.33 1.05
N GLY A 112 9.26 -11.55 0.12
CA GLY A 112 9.39 -12.85 -0.56
C GLY A 112 8.19 -13.23 -1.43
N LEU A 113 7.44 -12.24 -1.94
CA LEU A 113 6.23 -12.43 -2.77
C LEU A 113 6.52 -12.40 -4.28
N ALA A 114 7.79 -12.52 -4.67
CA ALA A 114 8.18 -12.55 -6.07
C ALA A 114 7.48 -13.69 -6.81
N GLY A 115 6.88 -13.37 -7.96
CA GLY A 115 6.10 -14.33 -8.74
C GLY A 115 4.76 -14.74 -8.13
N SER A 116 4.33 -14.24 -6.96
CA SER A 116 3.03 -14.61 -6.37
C SER A 116 1.82 -13.94 -7.03
N PHE A 117 2.05 -12.88 -7.82
CA PHE A 117 1.01 -12.10 -8.48
C PHE A 117 1.27 -12.06 -9.99
N ASP A 118 0.19 -12.06 -10.76
CA ASP A 118 0.24 -11.88 -12.22
C ASP A 118 0.36 -10.40 -12.60
N ARG A 119 -0.16 -9.51 -11.74
CA ARG A 119 -0.07 -8.05 -11.89
C ARG A 119 -0.36 -7.34 -10.57
N ILE A 120 0.21 -6.14 -10.39
CA ILE A 120 -0.14 -5.25 -9.27
C ILE A 120 -0.57 -3.88 -9.81
N TYR A 121 -1.76 -3.46 -9.41
CA TYR A 121 -2.32 -2.14 -9.64
C TYR A 121 -2.03 -1.26 -8.43
N ALA A 122 -1.36 -0.13 -8.67
CA ALA A 122 -0.83 0.74 -7.62
C ALA A 122 -1.31 2.18 -7.81
N SER A 123 -1.33 2.95 -6.72
CA SER A 123 -1.55 4.39 -6.80
C SER A 123 -0.47 5.04 -7.70
N PRO A 124 -0.84 6.07 -8.48
CA PRO A 124 0.12 6.76 -9.32
C PRO A 124 1.17 7.46 -8.45
N TYR A 125 2.43 7.43 -8.90
CA TYR A 125 3.50 8.18 -8.24
C TYR A 125 3.64 9.58 -8.84
N ALA A 126 3.31 10.60 -8.03
CA ALA A 126 3.68 11.98 -8.30
C ALA A 126 4.80 12.37 -7.33
N GLY A 127 6.00 12.62 -7.85
CA GLY A 127 7.12 13.06 -7.03
C GLY A 127 8.44 13.12 -7.78
N PRO A 128 9.49 13.61 -7.13
CA PRO A 128 10.81 13.69 -7.73
C PRO A 128 11.37 12.31 -8.09
N PRO A 129 12.33 12.21 -9.00
CA PRO A 129 12.96 10.93 -9.29
C PRO A 129 13.64 10.34 -8.06
N TYR A 130 13.78 9.02 -8.06
CA TYR A 130 14.51 8.29 -7.02
C TYR A 130 15.91 8.91 -6.82
N PRO A 131 16.31 9.22 -5.58
CA PRO A 131 17.62 9.80 -5.29
C PRO A 131 18.74 8.76 -5.50
N GLY A 132 19.43 8.87 -6.62
CA GLY A 132 20.57 8.01 -7.00
C GLY A 132 20.38 7.38 -8.38
N ARG A 133 21.20 6.38 -8.70
CA ARG A 133 21.03 5.61 -9.95
C ARG A 133 19.70 4.89 -9.90
N SER A 134 18.82 5.25 -10.82
CA SER A 134 17.56 4.56 -11.04
C SER A 134 17.84 3.08 -11.30
N THR A 135 17.27 2.20 -10.46
CA THR A 135 17.23 0.77 -10.75
C THR A 135 16.05 0.41 -11.65
N ARG A 136 15.34 1.40 -12.24
CA ARG A 136 14.34 1.16 -13.29
C ARG A 136 15.02 0.34 -14.38
N GLY A 137 14.63 -0.93 -14.48
CA GLY A 137 15.25 -1.91 -15.36
C GLY A 137 15.72 -3.20 -14.68
N ARG A 138 15.81 -3.27 -13.33
CA ARG A 138 16.18 -4.50 -12.60
C ARG A 138 15.02 -5.21 -11.90
N THR A 139 13.78 -4.77 -12.13
CA THR A 139 12.63 -5.15 -11.31
C THR A 139 11.46 -5.57 -12.19
N ALA A 140 11.38 -6.84 -12.53
CA ALA A 140 10.12 -7.40 -13.00
C ALA A 140 9.92 -8.77 -12.34
N ASP A 141 9.84 -8.77 -11.01
CA ASP A 141 9.28 -9.92 -10.29
C ASP A 141 7.75 -10.01 -10.52
N VAL A 142 7.12 -8.89 -10.92
CA VAL A 142 5.68 -8.75 -11.25
C VAL A 142 5.43 -7.46 -12.07
N PRO A 143 4.54 -7.47 -13.08
CA PRO A 143 4.09 -6.26 -13.77
C PRO A 143 3.36 -5.28 -12.83
N ILE A 144 3.77 -4.01 -12.82
CA ILE A 144 3.15 -2.94 -12.02
C ILE A 144 2.43 -1.97 -12.96
N VAL A 145 1.14 -1.73 -12.71
CA VAL A 145 0.30 -0.79 -13.46
C VAL A 145 -0.11 0.35 -12.53
N GLU A 146 0.14 1.59 -12.96
CA GLU A 146 -0.36 2.77 -12.25
C GLU A 146 -1.83 3.01 -12.58
N MET A 147 -2.64 3.17 -11.54
CA MET A 147 -4.03 3.60 -11.65
C MET A 147 -4.10 5.11 -11.93
N THR A 148 -5.21 5.55 -12.52
CA THR A 148 -5.43 6.97 -12.82
C THR A 148 -5.51 7.81 -11.55
N ARG A 149 -6.01 7.22 -10.45
CA ARG A 149 -6.13 7.90 -9.16
C ARG A 149 -5.94 6.93 -7.97
N PRO A 150 -5.67 7.44 -6.76
CA PRO A 150 -5.62 6.61 -5.57
C PRO A 150 -6.99 6.02 -5.20
N LYS A 151 -6.98 4.95 -4.39
CA LYS A 151 -8.21 4.37 -3.83
C LYS A 151 -9.03 5.40 -3.01
N PRO A 152 -10.37 5.34 -3.03
CA PRO A 152 -11.20 4.53 -3.93
C PRO A 152 -11.15 5.07 -5.36
N ASP A 153 -10.91 4.18 -6.31
CA ASP A 153 -10.95 4.46 -7.74
C ASP A 153 -12.14 3.71 -8.36
N PRO A 154 -13.19 4.41 -8.85
CA PRO A 154 -14.36 3.76 -9.43
C PRO A 154 -14.02 2.96 -10.71
N ASP A 155 -12.90 3.29 -11.36
CA ASP A 155 -12.46 2.61 -12.58
C ASP A 155 -11.61 1.35 -12.27
N ALA A 156 -11.34 1.05 -11.00
CA ALA A 156 -10.49 -0.06 -10.61
C ALA A 156 -11.05 -1.42 -11.06
N VAL A 157 -12.32 -1.71 -10.77
CA VAL A 157 -12.95 -2.97 -11.17
C VAL A 157 -12.96 -3.13 -12.70
N PRO A 158 -13.54 -2.21 -13.50
CA PRO A 158 -13.58 -2.37 -14.95
C PRO A 158 -12.19 -2.42 -15.58
N ARG A 159 -11.21 -1.70 -15.02
CA ARG A 159 -9.83 -1.77 -15.51
C ARG A 159 -9.22 -3.13 -15.24
N ILE A 160 -9.29 -3.62 -14.00
CA ILE A 160 -8.67 -4.89 -13.59
C ILE A 160 -9.28 -6.07 -14.36
N THR A 161 -10.61 -6.09 -14.50
CA THR A 161 -11.33 -7.17 -15.18
C THR A 161 -11.03 -7.20 -16.68
N SER A 162 -11.01 -6.03 -17.33
CA SER A 162 -10.62 -5.90 -18.75
C SER A 162 -9.18 -6.35 -18.99
N ASP A 163 -8.25 -5.86 -18.18
CA ASP A 163 -6.83 -6.19 -18.28
C ASP A 163 -6.52 -7.69 -18.07
N MET A 164 -7.35 -8.38 -17.28
CA MET A 164 -7.21 -9.81 -16.98
C MET A 164 -8.09 -10.71 -17.87
N GLY A 165 -9.03 -10.14 -18.64
CA GLY A 165 -9.99 -10.90 -19.42
C GLY A 165 -10.97 -11.73 -18.57
N ILE A 166 -11.26 -11.31 -17.34
CA ILE A 166 -12.15 -12.02 -16.40
C ILE A 166 -13.30 -11.09 -16.03
N PRO A 167 -14.58 -11.48 -16.20
CA PRO A 167 -15.69 -10.61 -15.93
C PRO A 167 -15.84 -10.31 -14.42
N PRO A 168 -16.44 -9.16 -14.04
CA PRO A 168 -16.61 -8.78 -12.63
C PRO A 168 -17.27 -9.86 -11.77
N GLU A 169 -18.34 -10.50 -12.24
CA GLU A 169 -19.06 -11.56 -11.52
C GLU A 169 -18.23 -12.82 -11.24
N ALA A 170 -17.12 -13.01 -11.97
CA ALA A 170 -16.14 -14.07 -11.76
C ALA A 170 -14.91 -13.60 -10.96
N THR A 171 -14.89 -12.34 -10.53
CA THR A 171 -13.77 -11.72 -9.81
C THR A 171 -14.11 -11.50 -8.33
N LEU A 172 -13.18 -11.83 -7.43
CA LEU A 172 -13.30 -11.59 -5.99
C LEU A 172 -12.30 -10.54 -5.53
N PHE A 173 -12.80 -9.44 -4.97
CA PHE A 173 -12.00 -8.45 -4.25
C PHE A 173 -11.94 -8.80 -2.78
N VAL A 174 -10.74 -8.80 -2.21
CA VAL A 174 -10.51 -9.05 -0.78
C VAL A 174 -9.75 -7.86 -0.20
N GLY A 175 -10.31 -7.24 0.83
CA GLY A 175 -9.72 -6.06 1.46
C GLY A 175 -10.20 -5.86 2.89
N ASP A 176 -9.57 -4.95 3.60
CA ASP A 176 -9.89 -4.61 5.00
C ASP A 176 -10.67 -3.28 5.12
N SER A 177 -10.78 -2.53 4.03
CA SER A 177 -11.51 -1.26 3.96
C SER A 177 -12.84 -1.41 3.23
N ILE A 178 -13.93 -1.11 3.92
CA ILE A 178 -15.25 -1.05 3.28
C ILE A 178 -15.26 0.03 2.19
N ALA A 179 -14.78 1.23 2.51
CA ALA A 179 -14.86 2.36 1.59
C ALA A 179 -13.91 2.27 0.39
N SER A 180 -12.74 1.63 0.55
CA SER A 180 -11.71 1.61 -0.49
C SER A 180 -11.63 0.30 -1.27
N ASP A 181 -12.11 -0.81 -0.70
CA ASP A 181 -12.01 -2.14 -1.32
C ASP A 181 -13.38 -2.77 -1.57
N ILE A 182 -14.28 -2.77 -0.58
CA ILE A 182 -15.54 -3.53 -0.66
C ILE A 182 -16.62 -2.79 -1.46
N ALA A 183 -16.90 -1.52 -1.14
CA ALA A 183 -17.94 -0.76 -1.80
C ALA A 183 -17.66 -0.58 -3.31
N PRO A 184 -16.45 -0.17 -3.74
CA PRO A 184 -16.13 -0.08 -5.17
C PRO A 184 -16.20 -1.43 -5.89
N ALA A 185 -15.87 -2.54 -5.20
CA ALA A 185 -15.98 -3.87 -5.78
C ALA A 185 -17.44 -4.24 -6.11
N ILE A 186 -18.34 -4.03 -5.14
CA ILE A 186 -19.77 -4.32 -5.30
C ILE A 186 -20.39 -3.41 -6.37
N GLU A 187 -20.10 -2.10 -6.32
CA GLU A 187 -20.57 -1.13 -7.31
C GLU A 187 -20.09 -1.49 -8.73
N GLY A 188 -18.87 -2.01 -8.86
CA GLY A 188 -18.31 -2.50 -10.11
C GLY A 188 -18.80 -3.88 -10.56
N GLY A 189 -19.74 -4.50 -9.83
CA GLY A 189 -20.32 -5.81 -10.15
C GLY A 189 -19.46 -7.02 -9.75
N ALA A 190 -18.37 -6.80 -8.99
CA ALA A 190 -17.52 -7.88 -8.50
C ALA A 190 -18.02 -8.49 -7.20
N LYS A 191 -17.56 -9.71 -6.90
CA LYS A 191 -17.72 -10.30 -5.56
C LYS A 191 -16.75 -9.62 -4.61
N ALA A 192 -17.13 -9.52 -3.34
CA ALA A 192 -16.29 -8.92 -2.31
C ALA A 192 -16.24 -9.81 -1.04
N ALA A 193 -15.12 -9.75 -0.33
CA ALA A 193 -14.97 -10.32 1.00
C ALA A 193 -14.17 -9.37 1.90
N LEU A 194 -14.68 -9.13 3.10
CA LEU A 194 -14.02 -8.29 4.09
C LEU A 194 -13.08 -9.15 4.94
N ILE A 195 -11.80 -8.79 5.04
CA ILE A 195 -10.89 -9.44 5.96
C ILE A 195 -10.70 -8.60 7.23
N ARG A 196 -11.06 -9.17 8.38
CA ARG A 196 -10.85 -8.60 9.71
C ARG A 196 -9.91 -9.50 10.48
N ARG A 197 -8.62 -9.17 10.42
CA ARG A 197 -7.60 -9.87 11.19
C ARG A 197 -7.73 -9.45 12.65
N GLN A 198 -7.59 -10.40 13.58
CA GLN A 198 -7.41 -10.04 14.98
C GLN A 198 -6.18 -9.14 15.03
N ALA A 199 -6.34 -7.93 15.56
CA ALA A 199 -5.21 -7.03 15.71
C ALA A 199 -4.17 -7.76 16.57
N ASP A 200 -2.95 -7.93 16.06
CA ASP A 200 -1.81 -8.09 16.95
C ASP A 200 -1.87 -6.86 17.85
N SER A 201 -2.21 -7.11 19.11
CA SER A 201 -2.63 -6.11 20.08
C SER A 201 -1.53 -5.06 20.24
N THR A 202 -1.65 -3.95 19.51
CA THR A 202 -1.63 -2.58 20.02
C THR A 202 -1.77 -1.59 18.86
N THR A 203 -2.78 -0.72 18.91
CA THR A 203 -2.82 0.53 18.12
C THR A 203 -1.84 1.56 18.68
N GLU A 204 -0.78 1.14 19.37
CA GLU A 204 0.25 2.00 19.98
C GLU A 204 0.98 2.85 18.94
N TRP A 205 1.09 2.35 17.71
CA TRP A 205 1.67 3.10 16.59
C TRP A 205 0.74 4.18 16.03
N LEU A 206 -0.57 4.10 16.30
CA LEU A 206 -1.56 4.96 15.66
C LEU A 206 -1.38 6.46 16.00
N PRO A 207 -1.17 6.87 17.27
CA PRO A 207 -0.89 8.27 17.58
C PRO A 207 0.31 8.81 16.79
N GLY A 208 1.43 8.08 16.78
CA GLY A 208 2.63 8.47 16.04
C GLY A 208 2.42 8.55 14.53
N LEU A 209 1.60 7.66 13.95
CA LEU A 209 1.24 7.73 12.54
C LEU A 209 0.41 8.99 12.23
N LEU A 210 -0.55 9.34 13.09
CA LEU A 210 -1.42 10.52 12.89
C LEU A 210 -0.66 11.85 12.98
N GLU A 211 0.46 11.88 13.71
CA GLU A 211 1.36 13.04 13.75
C GLU A 211 1.99 13.35 12.39
N VAL A 212 2.22 12.34 11.55
CA VAL A 212 2.85 12.51 10.23
C VAL A 212 1.90 12.24 9.06
N SER A 213 0.68 11.74 9.31
CA SER A 213 -0.26 11.34 8.27
C SER A 213 -0.87 12.52 7.51
N HIS A 214 -1.16 12.29 6.22
CA HIS A 214 -1.95 13.21 5.40
C HIS A 214 -3.43 13.27 5.84
N ARG A 215 -3.95 12.19 6.44
CA ARG A 215 -5.33 12.09 6.96
C ARG A 215 -5.41 12.54 8.42
N SER A 216 -6.53 13.14 8.81
CA SER A 216 -6.86 13.31 10.23
C SER A 216 -7.42 12.02 10.83
N ALA A 217 -7.52 11.96 12.17
CA ALA A 217 -8.16 10.84 12.86
C ALA A 217 -9.63 10.71 12.44
N GLU A 218 -10.33 11.83 12.21
CA GLU A 218 -11.74 11.85 11.83
C GLU A 218 -11.97 11.31 10.40
N THR A 219 -11.05 11.54 9.46
CA THR A 219 -11.17 11.05 8.07
C THR A 219 -10.89 9.54 7.92
N ARG A 220 -10.37 8.85 8.94
CA ARG A 220 -10.11 7.39 8.81
C ARG A 220 -11.39 6.55 8.93
N ALA A 221 -12.45 7.13 9.50
CA ALA A 221 -13.78 6.56 9.51
C ALA A 221 -14.52 6.87 8.20
N ASP A 222 -13.87 6.65 7.04
CA ASP A 222 -14.45 6.86 5.71
C ASP A 222 -15.77 6.07 5.61
N SER A 223 -16.88 6.78 5.76
CA SER A 223 -18.24 6.27 5.69
C SER A 223 -18.63 6.10 4.23
N ALA A 224 -18.25 4.97 3.63
CA ALA A 224 -19.01 4.47 2.49
C ALA A 224 -20.30 3.84 3.04
N SER A 225 -21.43 4.46 2.73
CA SER A 225 -22.75 3.92 3.05
C SER A 225 -23.14 2.87 2.00
N LEU A 226 -22.57 1.67 2.12
CA LEU A 226 -23.27 0.51 1.56
C LEU A 226 -24.58 0.34 2.34
N SER A 227 -25.65 -0.09 1.65
CA SER A 227 -26.87 -0.43 2.37
C SER A 227 -26.59 -1.60 3.31
N ASP A 228 -27.28 -1.65 4.46
CA ASP A 228 -27.15 -2.77 5.40
C ASP A 228 -27.39 -4.13 4.71
N LYS A 229 -28.24 -4.14 3.69
CA LYS A 229 -28.53 -5.33 2.87
C LYS A 229 -27.31 -5.81 2.07
N ASP A 230 -26.53 -4.89 1.50
CA ASP A 230 -25.34 -5.24 0.71
C ASP A 230 -24.21 -5.72 1.63
N LEU A 231 -24.04 -5.09 2.79
CA LEU A 231 -23.05 -5.49 3.80
C LEU A 231 -23.33 -6.88 4.39
N VAL A 232 -24.61 -7.25 4.59
CA VAL A 232 -25.00 -8.59 5.07
C VAL A 232 -24.55 -9.70 4.12
N GLN A 233 -24.41 -9.42 2.82
CA GLN A 233 -23.99 -10.41 1.83
C GLN A 233 -22.48 -10.55 1.69
N VAL A 234 -21.69 -9.64 2.27
CA VAL A 234 -20.22 -9.69 2.20
C VAL A 234 -19.69 -10.58 3.33
N PRO A 235 -19.12 -11.76 3.03
CA PRO A 235 -18.53 -12.59 4.07
C PRO A 235 -17.37 -11.85 4.72
N THR A 236 -17.38 -11.82 6.06
CA THR A 236 -16.27 -11.34 6.86
C THR A 236 -15.44 -12.52 7.34
N VAL A 237 -14.16 -12.54 6.97
CA VAL A 237 -13.20 -13.60 7.31
C VAL A 237 -12.06 -13.07 8.16
N THR A 238 -11.39 -13.95 8.90
CA THR A 238 -10.20 -13.58 9.71
C THR A 238 -8.89 -14.02 9.06
N THR A 239 -8.95 -15.02 8.18
CA THR A 239 -7.84 -15.50 7.36
C THR A 239 -8.28 -15.61 5.90
N LEU A 240 -7.31 -15.55 4.98
CA LEU A 240 -7.53 -15.77 3.55
C LEU A 240 -7.96 -17.21 3.26
N SER A 241 -7.57 -18.17 4.12
CA SER A 241 -7.98 -19.57 3.96
C SER A 241 -9.48 -19.78 4.18
N ASP A 242 -10.12 -18.95 5.00
CA ASP A 242 -11.57 -19.04 5.27
C ASP A 242 -12.42 -18.70 4.04
N LEU A 243 -11.86 -17.99 3.05
CA LEU A 243 -12.56 -17.64 1.81
C LEU A 243 -13.07 -18.87 1.06
N TRP A 244 -12.40 -20.02 1.19
CA TRP A 244 -12.84 -21.29 0.58
C TRP A 244 -14.14 -21.85 1.17
N ARG A 245 -14.60 -21.34 2.31
CA ARG A 245 -15.91 -21.69 2.88
C ARG A 245 -17.06 -20.93 2.23
N HIS A 246 -16.74 -19.81 1.58
CA HIS A 246 -17.72 -18.88 1.02
C HIS A 246 -17.70 -18.85 -0.51
N PHE A 247 -16.56 -19.20 -1.12
CA PHE A 247 -16.36 -19.13 -2.56
C PHE A 247 -15.75 -20.43 -3.09
N THR A 248 -16.12 -20.76 -4.33
CA THR A 248 -15.42 -21.76 -5.13
C THR A 248 -14.43 -21.04 -6.03
N PHE A 249 -13.22 -21.57 -6.11
CA PHE A 249 -12.15 -21.02 -6.93
C PHE A 249 -11.72 -22.04 -7.98
N GLY A 250 -11.43 -21.56 -9.17
CA GLY A 250 -10.90 -22.34 -10.29
C GLY A 250 -10.56 -21.40 -11.45
N ALA A 251 -9.98 -21.96 -12.51
CA ALA A 251 -9.80 -21.21 -13.75
C ALA A 251 -11.17 -20.74 -14.28
N SER A 252 -11.24 -19.51 -14.75
CA SER A 252 -12.41 -19.03 -15.49
C SER A 252 -12.54 -19.92 -16.74
N GLY A 253 -13.63 -20.69 -16.82
CA GLY A 253 -13.92 -21.50 -17.99
C GLY A 253 -14.00 -20.61 -19.22
N THR A 254 -13.23 -20.94 -20.26
CA THR A 254 -13.35 -20.37 -21.61
C THR A 254 -14.69 -20.72 -22.22
#